data_AF-R2RM81-F1
#
_entry.id   AF-R2RM81-F1
#
_cell.length_a   1.000
_cell.length_b   1.000
_cell.length_c   1.000
_cell.angle_alpha   90.00
_cell.angle_beta   90.00
_cell.angle_gamma   90.00
#
_symmetry.space_group_name_H-M   'P 1'
#
loop_
_entity.id
_entity.type
_entity.pdbx_description
1 polymer ?
#
loop_
_entity_poly.entity_id
_entity_poly.type
_entity_poly.pdbx_seq_one_letter_code
_entity_poly.pdbx_strand_id
1 'polypeptide(L)'
;MELKQIYRGMQNGAETIQENFAAIQQEDVYKKNIFRGAIYFSDANVFKFNEADVHKGILITCERYDASTGKTLGYGVHTTFVPKPSMEQNYGKENRIPLSDTIKSFILQKNQIAGILENYSTVKRRDFVLTDITLL
;
A
#
# COMPACT_ATOMS: atom_id res chain seq x y z
N MET A 1 5.59 -16.38 -7.61
CA MET A 1 4.73 -17.22 -8.47
C MET A 1 5.39 -17.25 -9.84
N GLU A 2 5.45 -18.42 -10.46
CA GLU A 2 6.18 -18.62 -11.71
C GLU A 2 5.17 -19.03 -12.79
N LEU A 3 5.02 -18.21 -13.83
CA LEU A 3 4.15 -18.50 -14.96
C LEU A 3 4.81 -19.58 -15.84
N LYS A 4 4.02 -20.47 -16.41
CA LYS A 4 4.54 -21.51 -17.30
C LYS A 4 4.97 -20.88 -18.63
N GLN A 5 6.16 -21.22 -19.10
CA GLN A 5 6.68 -20.73 -20.38
C GLN A 5 5.83 -21.24 -21.55
N ILE A 6 5.48 -20.35 -22.48
CA ILE A 6 4.75 -20.68 -23.71
C ILE A 6 5.74 -20.72 -24.89
N TYR A 7 5.72 -21.80 -25.68
CA TYR A 7 6.57 -21.95 -26.84
C TYR A 7 5.90 -22.74 -27.98
N ARG A 8 6.42 -22.55 -29.19
CA ARG A 8 5.86 -23.14 -30.41
C ARG A 8 5.98 -24.67 -30.40
N GLY A 9 4.88 -25.35 -30.69
CA GLY A 9 4.82 -26.81 -30.76
C GLY A 9 4.65 -27.50 -29.40
N MET A 10 4.41 -26.75 -28.32
CA MET A 10 4.14 -27.33 -27.01
C MET A 10 2.87 -28.18 -27.03
N GLN A 11 2.90 -29.31 -26.33
CA GLN A 11 1.68 -30.02 -25.96
C GLN A 11 0.94 -29.21 -24.88
N ASN A 12 -0.39 -29.25 -24.92
CA ASN A 12 -1.28 -28.54 -23.99
C ASN A 12 -1.10 -27.00 -23.96
N GLY A 13 -0.83 -26.41 -25.13
CA GLY A 13 -0.65 -24.97 -25.27
C GLY A 13 -1.87 -24.16 -24.84
N ALA A 14 -3.07 -24.64 -25.21
CA ALA A 14 -4.32 -23.95 -24.89
C ALA A 14 -4.57 -23.92 -23.36
N GLU A 15 -4.41 -25.05 -22.70
CA GLU A 15 -4.60 -25.22 -21.26
C GLU A 15 -3.59 -24.39 -20.47
N THR A 16 -2.31 -24.45 -20.87
CA THR A 16 -1.25 -23.68 -20.20
C THR A 16 -1.48 -22.17 -20.31
N ILE A 17 -1.96 -21.71 -21.48
CA ILE A 17 -2.33 -20.30 -21.67
C ILE A 17 -3.51 -19.94 -20.77
N GLN A 18 -4.54 -20.78 -20.69
CA GLN A 18 -5.72 -20.53 -19.87
C GLN A 18 -5.40 -20.51 -18.36
N GLU A 19 -4.52 -21.40 -17.90
CA GLU A 19 -4.03 -21.42 -16.53
C GLU A 19 -3.24 -20.15 -16.19
N ASN A 20 -2.32 -19.72 -17.07
CA ASN A 20 -1.58 -18.47 -16.90
C ASN A 20 -2.54 -17.27 -16.86
N PHE A 21 -3.54 -17.21 -17.74
CA PHE A 21 -4.55 -16.14 -17.72
C PHE A 21 -5.38 -16.13 -16.44
N ALA A 22 -5.81 -17.30 -15.94
CA ALA A 22 -6.53 -17.40 -14.68
C ALA A 22 -5.68 -16.91 -13.50
N ALA A 23 -4.40 -17.27 -13.46
CA ALA A 23 -3.47 -16.80 -12.44
C ALA A 23 -3.26 -15.27 -12.49
N ILE A 24 -3.16 -14.70 -13.69
CA ILE A 24 -3.03 -13.24 -13.89
C ILE A 24 -4.31 -12.51 -13.48
N GLN A 25 -5.48 -12.99 -13.94
CA GLN A 25 -6.77 -12.37 -13.59
C GLN A 25 -7.02 -12.41 -12.08
N GLN A 26 -6.63 -13.48 -11.40
CA GLN A 26 -6.70 -13.53 -9.95
C GLN A 26 -5.83 -12.45 -9.28
N GLU A 27 -4.64 -12.13 -9.79
CA GLU A 27 -3.82 -11.05 -9.20
C GLU A 27 -4.44 -9.66 -9.31
N ASP A 28 -5.11 -9.35 -10.42
CA ASP A 28 -5.76 -8.04 -10.58
C ASP A 28 -7.07 -7.95 -9.80
N VAL A 29 -7.74 -9.07 -9.51
CA VAL A 29 -8.95 -9.11 -8.67
C VAL A 29 -8.65 -8.78 -7.20
N TYR A 30 -7.46 -9.11 -6.70
CA TYR A 30 -7.12 -8.91 -5.28
C TYR A 30 -6.56 -7.51 -4.95
N LYS A 31 -6.40 -6.63 -5.94
CA LYS A 31 -5.99 -5.24 -5.71
C LYS A 31 -7.20 -4.36 -5.42
N LYS A 32 -7.32 -3.89 -4.19
CA LYS A 32 -8.40 -2.97 -3.79
C LYS A 32 -7.84 -1.68 -3.23
N ASN A 33 -8.03 -0.58 -3.95
CA ASN A 33 -7.69 0.75 -3.45
C ASN A 33 -8.75 1.21 -2.45
N ILE A 34 -8.33 1.54 -1.22
CA ILE A 34 -9.23 2.08 -0.18
C ILE A 34 -9.00 3.58 0.05
N PHE A 35 -7.93 4.13 -0.51
CA PHE A 35 -7.64 5.54 -0.48
C PHE A 35 -6.78 5.95 -1.67
N ARG A 36 -7.16 7.06 -2.31
CA ARG A 36 -6.36 7.79 -3.27
C ARG A 36 -6.62 9.29 -3.10
N GLY A 37 -5.56 10.07 -2.89
CA GLY A 37 -5.68 11.51 -2.63
C GLY A 37 -4.36 12.12 -2.20
N ALA A 38 -4.41 13.20 -1.41
CA ALA A 38 -3.23 13.80 -0.78
C ALA A 38 -3.64 14.35 0.59
N ILE A 39 -3.31 13.62 1.66
CA ILE A 39 -3.64 14.05 3.02
C ILE A 39 -2.50 13.81 3.99
N TYR A 40 -2.43 14.60 5.06
CA TYR A 40 -1.50 14.30 6.16
C TYR A 40 -1.90 13.00 6.83
N PHE A 41 -0.94 12.07 6.94
CA PHE A 41 -1.18 10.80 7.60
C PHE A 41 -1.10 10.96 9.12
N SER A 42 -2.17 11.50 9.72
CA SER A 42 -2.31 11.72 11.16
C SER A 42 -3.43 10.86 11.75
N ASP A 43 -3.58 10.90 13.07
CA ASP A 43 -4.62 10.23 13.84
C ASP A 43 -6.05 10.67 13.50
N ALA A 44 -6.21 11.87 12.95
CA ALA A 44 -7.48 12.37 12.44
C ALA A 44 -8.01 11.57 11.22
N ASN A 45 -7.15 10.83 10.53
CA ASN A 45 -7.51 10.10 9.31
C ASN A 45 -7.47 8.59 9.55
N VAL A 46 -8.66 7.97 9.51
CA VAL A 46 -8.86 6.52 9.70
C VAL A 46 -9.44 5.91 8.44
N PHE A 47 -8.74 4.92 7.88
CA PHE A 47 -9.13 4.21 6.67
C PHE A 47 -9.63 2.83 7.02
N LYS A 48 -10.92 2.59 6.82
CA LYS A 48 -11.56 1.31 7.12
C LYS A 48 -11.45 0.37 5.94
N PHE A 49 -11.25 -0.92 6.23
CA PHE A 49 -11.24 -1.99 5.24
C PHE A 49 -11.77 -3.30 5.83
N ASN A 50 -12.10 -4.25 4.97
CA ASN A 50 -12.42 -5.62 5.39
C ASN A 50 -11.16 -6.48 5.34
N GLU A 51 -10.82 -7.16 6.43
CA GLU A 51 -9.63 -8.04 6.50
C GLU A 51 -9.66 -9.15 5.44
N ALA A 52 -10.87 -9.58 5.04
CA ALA A 52 -11.04 -10.58 3.98
C ALA A 52 -10.57 -10.11 2.60
N ASP A 53 -10.51 -8.79 2.37
CA ASP A 53 -10.02 -8.20 1.12
C ASP A 53 -8.49 -8.10 1.08
N VAL A 54 -7.80 -8.45 2.18
CA VAL A 54 -6.33 -8.46 2.25
C VAL A 54 -5.86 -9.90 2.05
N HIS A 55 -5.28 -10.20 0.89
CA HIS A 55 -4.80 -11.53 0.53
C HIS A 55 -3.29 -11.67 0.74
N LYS A 56 -2.52 -10.69 0.27
CA LYS A 56 -1.05 -10.63 0.36
C LYS A 56 -0.57 -9.60 1.37
N GLY A 57 -1.28 -8.49 1.53
CA GLY A 57 -0.88 -7.42 2.45
C GLY A 57 -1.37 -6.05 2.04
N ILE A 58 -0.74 -4.99 2.55
CA ILE A 58 -1.14 -3.60 2.27
C ILE A 58 0.04 -2.83 1.71
N LEU A 59 -0.19 -2.10 0.62
CA LEU A 59 0.69 -1.05 0.13
C LEU A 59 0.21 0.30 0.65
N ILE A 60 1.13 1.06 1.24
CA ILE A 60 0.90 2.44 1.66
C ILE A 60 1.92 3.32 0.97
N THR A 61 1.44 4.34 0.25
CA THR A 61 2.30 5.26 -0.49
C THR A 61 2.23 6.66 0.09
N CYS A 62 3.41 7.24 0.34
CA CYS A 62 3.58 8.64 0.68
C CYS A 62 4.38 9.34 -0.44
N GLU A 63 4.10 10.61 -0.65
CA GLU A 63 4.78 11.44 -1.66
C GLU A 63 5.13 12.79 -1.08
N ARG A 64 6.17 13.45 -1.62
CA ARG A 64 6.46 14.82 -1.23
C ARG A 64 5.30 15.76 -1.54
N TYR A 65 5.10 16.69 -0.63
CA TYR A 65 4.02 17.65 -0.62
C TYR A 65 4.54 19.03 -0.29
N ASP A 66 4.08 20.01 -1.05
CA ASP A 66 4.30 21.41 -0.75
C ASP A 66 3.05 21.99 -0.06
N ALA A 67 3.18 22.23 1.24
CA ALA A 67 2.11 22.78 2.07
C ALA A 67 1.70 24.20 1.66
N SER A 68 2.56 24.96 0.99
CA SER A 68 2.25 26.32 0.55
C SER A 68 1.35 26.34 -0.68
N THR A 69 1.53 25.38 -1.60
CA THR A 69 0.73 25.26 -2.83
C THR A 69 -0.39 24.24 -2.72
N GLY A 70 -0.39 23.41 -1.68
CA GLY A 70 -1.40 22.41 -1.43
C GLY A 70 -1.33 21.21 -2.38
N LYS A 71 -0.15 20.93 -2.95
CA LYS A 71 0.02 19.94 -4.03
C LYS A 71 1.13 18.96 -3.74
N THR A 72 0.95 17.74 -4.24
CA THR A 72 2.04 16.76 -4.31
C THR A 72 3.02 17.16 -5.42
N LEU A 73 4.29 16.78 -5.26
CA LEU A 73 5.38 17.29 -6.10
C LEU A 73 5.81 16.34 -7.22
N GLY A 74 5.26 15.13 -7.30
CA GLY A 74 5.61 14.12 -8.29
C GLY A 74 6.96 13.43 -8.05
N TYR A 75 7.61 13.68 -6.91
CA TYR A 75 8.89 13.07 -6.54
C TYR A 75 8.96 12.75 -5.04
N GLY A 76 9.98 11.96 -4.66
CA GLY A 76 10.10 11.45 -3.29
C GLY A 76 8.92 10.55 -2.91
N VAL A 77 8.49 9.71 -3.85
CA VAL A 77 7.46 8.71 -3.63
C VAL A 77 8.06 7.53 -2.87
N HIS A 78 7.44 7.16 -1.75
CA HIS A 78 7.83 6.03 -0.91
C HIS A 78 6.64 5.12 -0.73
N THR A 79 6.76 3.88 -1.19
CA THR A 79 5.74 2.84 -1.00
C THR A 79 6.27 1.80 -0.02
N THR A 80 5.55 1.61 1.09
CA THR A 80 5.83 0.54 2.05
C THR A 80 4.83 -0.59 1.85
N PHE A 81 5.34 -1.81 1.67
CA PHE A 81 4.55 -3.03 1.68
C PHE A 81 4.57 -3.64 3.07
N VAL A 82 3.40 -3.88 3.65
CA VAL A 82 3.21 -4.62 4.90
C VAL A 82 2.61 -5.99 4.54
N PRO A 83 3.40 -7.09 4.59
CA PRO A 83 2.88 -8.42 4.29
C PRO A 83 1.82 -8.85 5.31
N LYS A 84 0.78 -9.55 4.86
CA LYS A 84 -0.31 -10.04 5.73
C LYS A 84 0.18 -10.80 6.98
N PRO A 85 1.15 -11.73 6.90
CA PRO A 85 1.67 -12.37 8.11
C PRO A 85 2.30 -11.39 9.11
N SER A 86 2.93 -10.31 8.62
CA SER A 86 3.49 -9.26 9.46
C SER A 86 2.40 -8.39 10.10
N MET A 87 1.32 -8.11 9.35
CA MET A 87 0.13 -7.43 9.87
C MET A 87 -0.48 -8.19 11.04
N GLU A 88 -0.74 -9.50 10.84
CA GLU A 88 -1.38 -10.37 11.83
C GLU A 88 -0.61 -10.46 13.14
N GLN A 89 0.73 -10.43 13.08
CA GLN A 89 1.61 -10.45 14.26
C GLN A 89 1.75 -9.09 14.97
N ASN A 90 1.42 -7.99 14.28
CA ASN A 90 1.71 -6.63 14.74
C ASN A 90 0.50 -5.72 14.77
N TYR A 91 -0.72 -6.26 14.74
CA TYR A 91 -1.93 -5.49 14.97
C TYR A 91 -1.85 -4.72 16.30
N GLY A 92 -2.27 -3.45 16.26
CA GLY A 92 -2.23 -2.53 17.40
C GLY A 92 -0.85 -1.95 17.71
N LYS A 93 0.21 -2.36 17.00
CA LYS A 93 1.55 -1.79 17.15
C LYS A 93 1.80 -0.67 16.14
N GLU A 94 2.69 0.24 16.50
CA GLU A 94 3.21 1.27 15.59
C GLU A 94 4.01 0.62 14.47
N ASN A 95 3.66 0.97 13.23
CA ASN A 95 4.40 0.67 12.03
C ASN A 95 4.99 1.98 11.48
N ARG A 96 6.15 1.88 10.84
CA ARG A 96 6.89 3.05 10.34
C ARG A 96 7.16 2.92 8.86
N ILE A 97 6.88 4.00 8.16
CA ILE A 97 7.21 4.23 6.76
C ILE A 97 8.49 5.07 6.76
N PRO A 98 9.66 4.48 6.44
CA PRO A 98 10.87 5.26 6.26
C PRO A 98 10.73 6.16 5.03
N LEU A 99 11.04 7.45 5.19
CA LEU A 99 11.10 8.43 4.11
C LEU A 99 12.53 8.95 4.00
N SER A 100 12.80 9.80 3.00
CA SER A 100 14.16 10.25 2.68
C SER A 100 14.91 10.90 3.86
N ASP A 101 14.22 11.73 4.64
CA ASP A 101 14.80 12.50 5.75
C ASP A 101 13.89 12.54 6.97
N THR A 102 12.87 11.69 6.99
CA THR A 102 11.90 11.60 8.07
C THR A 102 11.20 10.25 8.07
N ILE A 103 10.21 10.07 8.93
CA ILE A 103 9.36 8.88 8.98
C ILE A 103 7.89 9.29 9.06
N LYS A 104 7.01 8.42 8.60
CA LYS A 104 5.57 8.46 8.92
C LYS A 104 5.21 7.24 9.73
N SER A 105 4.44 7.42 10.79
CA SER A 105 3.98 6.31 11.62
C SER A 105 2.47 6.09 11.50
N PHE A 106 2.06 4.82 11.57
CA PHE A 106 0.66 4.43 11.55
C PHE A 106 0.41 3.23 12.46
N ILE A 107 -0.82 3.05 12.90
CA ILE A 107 -1.28 1.86 13.62
C ILE A 107 -2.22 1.10 12.69
N LEU A 108 -1.89 -0.17 12.50
CA LEU A 108 -2.73 -1.10 11.77
C LEU A 108 -3.57 -1.92 12.74
N GLN A 109 -4.86 -1.98 12.51
CA GLN A 109 -5.81 -2.86 13.18
C GLN A 109 -6.47 -3.77 12.14
N LYS A 110 -7.23 -4.77 12.61
CA LYS A 110 -7.84 -5.79 11.73
C LYS A 110 -8.70 -5.20 10.60
N ASN A 111 -9.37 -4.08 10.86
CA ASN A 111 -10.34 -3.47 9.95
C ASN A 111 -10.06 -1.99 9.66
N GLN A 112 -8.93 -1.46 10.12
CA GLN A 112 -8.60 -0.05 9.91
C GLN A 112 -7.11 0.25 9.96
N ILE A 113 -6.73 1.31 9.25
CA ILE A 113 -5.41 1.94 9.33
C ILE A 113 -5.61 3.37 9.84
N ALA A 114 -4.87 3.76 10.87
CA ALA A 114 -4.86 5.14 11.35
C ALA A 114 -3.44 5.68 11.35
N GLY A 115 -3.24 6.92 10.91
CA GLY A 115 -1.98 7.60 11.13
C GLY A 115 -1.74 7.82 12.63
N ILE A 116 -0.52 8.12 13.02
CA ILE A 116 -0.23 8.62 14.37
C ILE A 116 -0.13 10.14 14.30
N LEU A 117 -0.65 10.84 15.32
CA LEU A 117 -0.40 12.26 15.47
C LEU A 117 1.10 12.46 15.66
N GLU A 118 1.76 12.88 14.60
CA GLU A 118 3.13 13.34 14.69
C GLU A 118 3.06 14.79 15.13
N ASN A 119 3.70 15.13 16.26
CA ASN A 119 3.84 16.53 16.67
C ASN A 119 4.22 17.34 15.44
N TYR A 120 3.28 18.17 14.97
CA TYR A 120 3.38 18.93 13.73
C TYR A 120 4.58 19.88 13.72
N SER A 121 5.37 19.96 14.80
CA SER A 121 6.55 20.81 14.98
C SER A 121 7.75 20.43 14.10
N THR A 122 7.84 19.21 13.57
CA THR A 122 8.92 18.87 12.63
C THR A 122 8.48 19.15 11.19
N VAL A 123 8.89 20.31 10.67
CA VAL A 123 8.57 20.80 9.31
C VAL A 123 8.69 19.69 8.25
N LYS A 124 9.77 18.89 8.32
CA LYS A 124 10.07 17.79 7.39
C LYS A 124 9.00 16.70 7.29
N ARG A 125 8.25 16.43 8.37
CA ARG A 125 7.15 15.45 8.33
C ARG A 125 5.95 15.98 7.56
N ARG A 126 5.78 17.30 7.44
CA ARG A 126 4.72 17.90 6.62
C ARG A 126 5.08 17.95 5.14
N ASP A 127 6.35 17.70 4.81
CA ASP A 127 6.81 17.60 3.44
C ASP A 127 6.38 16.31 2.76
N PHE A 128 5.67 15.41 3.47
CA PHE A 128 5.13 14.18 2.90
C PHE A 128 3.66 13.97 3.31
N VAL A 129 2.85 13.55 2.35
CA VAL A 129 1.44 13.20 2.53
C VAL A 129 1.20 11.76 2.10
N LEU A 130 0.19 11.13 2.69
CA LEU A 130 -0.35 9.87 2.19
C LEU A 130 -1.06 10.14 0.86
N THR A 131 -0.74 9.34 -0.15
CA THR A 131 -1.35 9.45 -1.47
C THR A 131 -2.16 8.24 -1.89
N ASP A 132 -1.82 7.06 -1.37
CA ASP A 132 -2.47 5.81 -1.75
C ASP A 132 -2.45 4.78 -0.62
N ILE A 133 -3.56 4.06 -0.45
CA ILE A 133 -3.60 2.80 0.29
C ILE A 133 -4.29 1.74 -0.59
N THR A 134 -3.55 0.67 -0.87
CA THR A 134 -4.03 -0.44 -1.69
C THR A 134 -3.88 -1.75 -0.93
N LEU A 135 -4.98 -2.49 -0.80
CA LEU A 135 -4.99 -3.87 -0.32
C LEU A 135 -4.56 -4.79 -1.48
N LEU A 136 -3.72 -5.77 -1.17
CA LEU A 136 -3.22 -6.80 -2.07
C LEU A 136 -3.62 -8.18 -1.57
#